data_AF-A0A0B6ZC02-F1
#
_entry.id   AF-A0A0B6ZC02-F1
#
_cell.length_a   1.000
_cell.length_b   1.000
_cell.length_c   1.000
_cell.angle_alpha   90.00
_cell.angle_beta   90.00
_cell.angle_gamma   90.00
#
_symmetry.space_group_name_H-M   'P 1'
#
loop_
_entity.id
_entity.type
_entity.pdbx_description
1 polymer ?
#
loop_
_entity_poly.entity_id
_entity_poly.type
_entity_poly.pdbx_seq_one_letter_code
_entity_poly.pdbx_strand_id
1 'polypeptide(L)'
;SFLVMSSSSLKMIPSNPEEFINMAELFVRKVIKVAKNITFFKQLHKNDQISLLKGSVVDIMMLRSAINYDPFTESWSLNTKGCINQGSGQATGERISA
;
A
#
# COMPACT_ATOMS: atom_id res chain seq x y z
N SER A 1 -10.98 -1.35 9.10
CA SER A 1 -10.13 -2.34 8.42
C SER A 1 -8.69 -1.81 8.33
N PHE A 2 -7.71 -2.71 8.25
CA PHE A 2 -6.28 -2.39 8.13
C PHE A 2 -5.97 -1.34 7.05
N LEU A 3 -6.68 -1.41 5.92
CA LEU A 3 -6.56 -0.48 4.80
C LEU A 3 -6.98 0.95 5.16
N VAL A 4 -8.08 1.10 5.91
CA VAL A 4 -8.61 2.40 6.37
C VAL A 4 -7.61 3.11 7.30
N MET A 5 -6.90 2.39 8.16
CA MET A 5 -5.87 2.96 9.05
C MET A 5 -4.60 3.43 8.30
N SER A 6 -4.42 3.00 7.05
CA SER A 6 -3.31 3.45 6.19
C SER A 6 -3.70 4.54 5.19
N SER A 7 -4.96 4.98 5.20
CA SER A 7 -5.48 5.96 4.24
C SER A 7 -4.77 7.31 4.38
N SER A 8 -4.05 7.72 3.36
CA SER A 8 -3.57 9.10 3.21
C SER A 8 -3.57 9.43 1.72
N SER A 9 -4.12 10.58 1.34
CA SER A 9 -3.93 11.13 0.01
C SER A 9 -2.48 11.59 -0.11
N LEU A 10 -1.60 10.70 -0.55
CA LEU A 10 -0.29 11.11 -1.07
C LEU A 10 -0.54 11.72 -2.45
N LYS A 11 -0.48 13.05 -2.54
CA LYS A 11 -0.75 13.82 -3.76
C LYS A 11 0.42 13.83 -4.75
N MET A 12 1.55 13.20 -4.45
CA MET A 12 2.81 13.49 -5.13
C MET A 12 3.52 12.22 -5.57
N ILE A 13 3.46 11.93 -6.87
CA ILE A 13 4.38 11.00 -7.52
C ILE A 13 5.77 11.65 -7.41
N PRO A 14 6.76 10.96 -6.83
CA PRO A 14 8.06 11.57 -6.58
C PRO A 14 8.70 11.92 -7.92
N SER A 15 9.10 13.18 -8.10
CA SER A 15 9.69 13.68 -9.34
C SER A 15 11.23 13.62 -9.32
N ASN A 16 11.82 13.32 -8.16
CA ASN A 16 13.25 13.18 -7.97
C ASN A 16 13.57 12.10 -6.90
N PRO A 17 14.83 11.65 -6.81
CA PRO A 17 15.22 10.59 -5.86
C PRO A 17 15.03 10.97 -4.39
N GLU A 18 15.16 12.24 -4.02
CA GLU A 18 15.01 12.69 -2.64
C GLU A 18 13.56 12.58 -2.17
N GLU A 19 12.61 13.00 -3.00
CA GLU A 19 11.17 12.79 -2.75
C GLU A 19 10.83 11.30 -2.63
N PHE A 20 11.47 10.45 -3.43
CA PHE A 20 11.28 9.00 -3.35
C PHE A 20 11.77 8.45 -2.01
N ILE A 21 12.94 8.89 -1.52
CA ILE A 21 13.48 8.49 -0.22
C ILE A 21 12.55 8.95 0.91
N ASN A 22 12.09 10.20 0.87
CA ASN A 22 11.15 10.74 1.86
C ASN A 22 9.83 9.95 1.88
N MET A 23 9.33 9.57 0.71
CA MET A 23 8.16 8.71 0.56
C MET A 23 8.38 7.31 1.16
N ALA A 24 9.53 6.70 0.89
CA ALA A 24 9.91 5.40 1.45
C ALA A 24 10.02 5.46 2.98
N GLU A 25 10.63 6.51 3.54
CA GLU A 25 10.72 6.71 5.00
C GLU A 25 9.33 6.80 5.65
N LEU A 26 8.45 7.62 5.07
CA LEU A 26 7.05 7.73 5.53
C LEU A 26 6.32 6.40 5.46
N PHE A 27 6.56 5.61 4.42
CA PHE A 27 5.98 4.28 4.26
C PHE A 27 6.46 3.33 5.37
N VAL A 28 7.77 3.26 5.63
CA VAL A 28 8.36 2.45 6.70
C VAL A 28 7.72 2.82 8.06
N ARG A 29 7.60 4.12 8.37
CA ARG A 29 6.95 4.60 9.59
C ARG A 29 5.49 4.14 9.70
N LYS A 30 4.74 4.10 8.60
CA LYS A 30 3.35 3.61 8.55
C LYS A 30 3.27 2.10 8.77
N VAL A 31 4.16 1.33 8.15
CA VAL A 31 4.25 -0.13 8.36
C VAL A 31 4.54 -0.44 9.83
N ILE A 32 5.47 0.29 10.45
CA ILE A 32 5.77 0.15 11.88
C ILE A 32 4.52 0.46 12.73
N LYS A 33 3.81 1.55 12.42
CA LYS A 33 2.58 1.94 13.14
C LYS A 33 1.51 0.84 13.06
N VAL A 34 1.37 0.21 11.90
CA VAL A 34 0.47 -0.92 11.70
C VAL A 34 0.91 -2.14 12.50
N ALA A 35 2.17 -2.54 12.37
CA ALA A 35 2.69 -3.73 13.04
C ALA A 35 2.52 -3.63 14.55
N LYS A 36 2.73 -2.43 15.09
CA LYS A 36 2.46 -2.10 16.50
C LYS A 36 0.99 -2.23 16.92
N ASN A 37 0.03 -2.43 16.01
CA ASN A 37 -1.37 -2.72 16.35
C ASN A 37 -1.69 -4.22 16.34
N ILE A 38 -0.81 -5.08 15.82
CA ILE A 38 -1.01 -6.53 15.76
C ILE A 38 -0.67 -7.14 17.13
N THR A 39 -1.62 -7.80 17.78
CA THR A 39 -1.49 -8.33 19.15
C THR A 39 -0.27 -9.24 19.31
N PHE A 40 -0.11 -10.23 18.43
CA PHE A 40 1.05 -11.14 18.48
C PHE A 40 2.37 -10.43 18.22
N PHE A 41 2.42 -9.46 17.31
CA PHE A 41 3.63 -8.70 17.04
C PHE A 41 4.10 -7.91 18.26
N LYS A 42 3.17 -7.34 19.04
CA LYS A 42 3.49 -6.61 20.28
C LYS A 42 4.16 -7.49 21.34
N GLN A 43 3.85 -8.79 21.35
CA GLN A 43 4.33 -9.73 22.36
C GLN A 43 5.73 -10.29 22.05
N LEU A 44 6.22 -10.11 20.81
CA LEU A 44 7.56 -10.54 20.41
C LEU A 44 8.67 -9.74 21.10
N HIS A 45 9.86 -10.33 21.22
CA HIS A 45 11.05 -9.59 21.65
C HIS A 45 11.38 -8.46 20.67
N LYS A 46 12.06 -7.41 21.17
CA LYS A 46 12.42 -6.24 20.35
C LYS A 46 13.26 -6.60 19.13
N ASN A 47 14.20 -7.53 19.29
CA ASN A 47 15.04 -8.00 18.19
C ASN A 47 14.19 -8.69 17.11
N ASP A 48 13.22 -9.52 17.50
CA ASP A 48 12.34 -10.21 16.55
C ASP A 48 11.43 -9.22 15.83
N GLN A 49 10.87 -8.23 16.54
CA GLN A 49 10.08 -7.16 15.92
C GLN A 49 10.90 -6.41 14.85
N ILE A 50 12.17 -6.10 15.15
CA ILE A 50 13.07 -5.41 14.22
C ILE A 50 13.41 -6.30 13.02
N SER A 51 13.76 -7.57 13.26
CA SER A 51 14.10 -8.53 12.20
C SER A 51 12.93 -8.75 11.25
N LEU A 52 11.72 -8.94 11.79
CA LEU A 52 10.51 -9.07 10.98
C LEU A 52 10.25 -7.82 10.14
N LEU A 53 10.31 -6.63 10.74
CA LEU A 53 10.09 -5.38 10.01
C LEU A 53 11.13 -5.14 8.92
N LYS A 54 12.41 -5.40 9.20
CA LYS A 54 13.50 -5.27 8.22
C LYS A 54 13.32 -6.23 7.04
N GLY A 55 12.92 -7.47 7.32
CA GLY A 55 12.67 -8.47 6.29
C GLY A 55 11.43 -8.17 5.44
N SER A 56 10.33 -7.75 6.07
CA SER A 56 9.04 -7.66 5.38
C SER A 56 8.75 -6.32 4.69
N VAL A 57 9.45 -5.23 5.05
CA VAL A 57 9.01 -3.89 4.64
C VAL A 57 9.05 -3.68 3.13
N VAL A 58 10.02 -4.27 2.44
CA VAL A 58 10.11 -4.23 0.97
C VAL A 58 8.98 -5.03 0.33
N ASP A 59 8.69 -6.23 0.84
CA ASP A 59 7.58 -7.05 0.34
C ASP A 59 6.23 -6.34 0.49
N ILE A 60 6.01 -5.68 1.64
CA ILE A 60 4.79 -4.90 1.88
C ILE A 60 4.72 -3.69 0.92
N MET A 61 5.86 -3.07 0.60
CA MET A 61 5.94 -1.97 -0.37
C MET A 61 5.61 -2.47 -1.79
N MET A 62 6.14 -3.62 -2.19
CA MET A 62 5.87 -4.24 -3.50
C MET A 62 4.41 -4.67 -3.65
N LEU A 63 3.84 -5.32 -2.62
CA LEU A 63 2.42 -5.70 -2.61
C LEU A 63 1.53 -4.48 -2.75
N ARG A 64 1.84 -3.39 -2.05
CA ARG A 64 1.07 -2.15 -2.17
C ARG A 64 1.24 -1.51 -3.54
N SER A 65 2.45 -1.51 -4.09
CA SER A 65 2.71 -1.05 -5.46
C SER A 65 1.83 -1.77 -6.47
N ALA A 66 1.75 -3.10 -6.39
CA ALA A 66 0.90 -3.92 -7.26
C ALA A 66 -0.60 -3.60 -7.11
N ILE A 67 -1.09 -3.44 -5.87
CA ILE A 67 -2.49 -3.06 -5.59
C ILE A 67 -2.83 -1.65 -6.12
N ASN A 68 -1.83 -0.79 -6.25
CA ASN A 68 -1.97 0.60 -6.63
C ASN A 68 -1.63 0.87 -8.10
N TYR A 69 -1.23 -0.16 -8.86
CA TYR A 69 -0.95 -0.08 -10.28
C TYR A 69 -2.23 -0.21 -11.10
N ASP A 70 -2.44 0.71 -12.03
CA ASP A 70 -3.50 0.65 -13.04
C ASP A 70 -2.91 0.18 -14.38
N PRO A 71 -3.26 -1.02 -14.86
CA PRO A 71 -2.72 -1.56 -16.10
C PRO A 71 -3.25 -0.84 -17.36
N PHE A 72 -4.38 -0.12 -17.29
CA PHE A 72 -4.94 0.56 -18.46
C PHE A 72 -4.23 1.88 -18.75
N THR A 73 -3.77 2.56 -17.69
CA THR A 73 -3.04 3.83 -17.79
C THR A 73 -1.54 3.67 -17.58
N GLU A 74 -1.08 2.43 -17.33
CA GLU A 74 0.29 2.07 -16.98
C GLU A 74 0.87 2.95 -15.85
N SER A 75 0.04 3.29 -14.86
CA SER A 75 0.38 4.29 -13.85
C SER A 75 0.14 3.80 -12.42
N TRP A 76 0.82 4.42 -11.46
CA TRP A 76 0.63 4.13 -10.03
C TRP A 76 -0.20 5.23 -9.36
N SER A 77 -1.27 4.84 -8.67
CA SER A 77 -2.03 5.73 -7.81
C SER A 77 -1.57 5.60 -6.37
N LEU A 78 -0.98 6.66 -5.82
CA LEU A 78 -0.58 6.69 -4.41
C LEU A 78 -1.78 6.78 -3.44
N ASN A 79 -2.99 6.96 -3.97
CA ASN A 79 -4.22 7.00 -3.18
C ASN A 79 -4.80 5.59 -3.01
N THR A 80 -4.55 5.02 -1.84
CA THR A 80 -5.06 3.69 -1.46
C THR A 80 -6.59 3.63 -1.38
N LYS A 81 -7.33 4.75 -1.37
CA LYS A 81 -8.79 4.73 -1.34
C LYS A 81 -9.43 4.36 -2.70
N GLY A 82 -8.73 4.54 -3.82
CA GLY A 82 -9.31 4.38 -5.15
C GLY A 82 -9.50 2.93 -5.60
N CYS A 83 -8.52 2.06 -5.31
CA CYS A 83 -8.48 0.69 -5.83
C CYS A 83 -9.35 -0.32 -5.06
N ILE A 84 -9.74 -0.04 -3.82
CA ILE A 84 -10.58 -0.94 -3.01
C ILE A 84 -12.07 -0.92 -3.39
N ASN A 85 -12.53 0.08 -4.16
CA ASN A 85 -13.93 0.19 -4.59
C ASN A 85 -14.22 -0.47 -5.95
N GLN A 86 -13.20 -0.96 -6.67
CA GLN A 86 -13.38 -1.61 -7.98
C GLN A 86 -13.98 -3.03 -7.91
N GLY A 87 -14.39 -3.51 -6.73
CA GLY A 87 -15.07 -4.79 -6.56
C GLY A 87 -16.60 -4.76 -6.60
N SER A 88 -17.25 -3.60 -6.84
CA SER A 88 -18.73 -3.54 -6.76
C SER A 88 -19.45 -2.67 -7.80
N GLY A 89 -18.78 -2.27 -8.88
CA GLY A 89 -19.40 -1.45 -9.91
C GLY A 89 -18.91 -1.79 -11.32
N GLN A 90 -19.81 -2.40 -12.09
CA GLN A 90 -19.86 -2.32 -13.55
C GLN A 90 -19.00 -3.32 -14.35
N ALA A 91 -19.34 -4.60 -14.23
CA ALA A 91 -19.28 -5.50 -15.38
C ALA A 91 -20.47 -5.19 -16.32
N THR A 92 -20.39 -4.12 -17.10
CA THR A 92 -21.28 -3.95 -18.25
C THR A 92 -20.79 -4.90 -19.35
N GLY A 93 -21.40 -6.07 -19.39
CA GLY A 93 -21.33 -6.93 -20.57
C GLY A 93 -21.90 -6.17 -21.76
N GLU A 94 -21.04 -5.81 -22.70
CA GLU A 94 -21.49 -5.52 -24.05
C GLU A 94 -21.98 -6.83 -24.65
N ARG A 95 -23.30 -6.93 -24.72
CA ARG A 95 -23.99 -7.92 -25.55
C ARG A 95 -23.49 -7.76 -26.98
N ILE A 96 -22.85 -8.81 -27.49
CA ILE A 96 -22.80 -9.11 -28.92
C ILE A 96 -24.23 -8.99 -29.44
N SER A 97 -24.45 -8.04 -30.36
CA SER A 97 -25.71 -7.87 -31.07
C SER A 97 -25.45 -8.03 -32.56
N ALA A 98 -26.17 -9.01 -33.12
CA ALA A 98 -26.34 -9.38 -34.53
C ALA A 98 -25.11 -9.96 -35.26
#